data_AF-A0A665W7L5-F1
#
_entry.id   AF-A0A665W7L5-F1
#
_cell.length_a   1.000
_cell.length_b   1.000
_cell.length_c   1.000
_cell.angle_alpha   90.00
_cell.angle_beta   90.00
_cell.angle_gamma   90.00
#
_symmetry.space_group_name_H-M   'P 1'
#
loop_
_entity.id
_entity.type
_entity.pdbx_description
1 polymer ?
#
loop_
_entity_poly.entity_id
_entity_poly.type
_entity_poly.pdbx_seq_one_letter_code
_entity_poly.pdbx_strand_id
1 'polypeptide(L)'
;MTWLTVLSSSLLLLCIRDSGSLFLPDSKELRQLLSRYEKEIDRNSTGNTAGNRTRRAIRWSDREEIIQLHNKLRGGVYPTASNMEYMVWDDDLERSATHWSEACIWDHGPQDLLMSIGQNLAVHWGRYRSPAFHVQAWYDEVKDYTFPYPHECNPWCPDRCTGPMCTHYTQLVWATTSRVGCAVHVCPRMDVWGEIWENAVYLVCNYSPKGNWIGEAPYQHGRPCSQCPPSYGGGCRNNLCYKDSWRSETEDMNEVEKPQVPLLPRTTAKPALPKPKPSTPKKPASKLRDKCKGATCNRYVCPANCINKKGKVWGTLYYDVQSSICRAAIHHGATDNNGGLVDVTRMDKLPFFVKATKNETTADCYTTVAEICPFKKPYSHCPRIFCPANCQSQPSYWSPVIGNNIYSDSSSICKAAIHAGVIKADGGFVDVLPLDKRKSYIGTFKNGIQSESHLVSAFLYG
;
A
#
# COMPACT_ATOMS: atom_id res chain seq x y z
N MET A 1 21.06 52.89 -53.81
CA MET A 1 19.91 53.49 -53.09
C MET A 1 19.78 52.78 -51.74
N THR A 2 20.12 53.50 -50.66
CA THR A 2 19.65 53.39 -49.23
C THR A 2 19.59 51.99 -48.59
N TRP A 3 20.55 51.56 -47.75
CA TRP A 3 20.77 51.82 -46.29
C TRP A 3 19.64 51.36 -45.31
N LEU A 4 19.87 50.20 -44.68
CA LEU A 4 19.92 49.88 -43.23
C LEU A 4 18.91 50.44 -42.19
N THR A 5 18.64 49.57 -41.19
CA THR A 5 18.31 49.80 -39.75
C THR A 5 16.86 50.17 -39.38
N VAL A 6 16.25 49.90 -38.22
CA VAL A 6 16.38 49.03 -37.02
C VAL A 6 15.24 49.53 -36.07
N LEU A 7 14.58 48.63 -35.35
CA LEU A 7 13.91 48.76 -34.04
C LEU A 7 12.97 49.97 -33.68
N SER A 8 11.98 49.62 -32.85
CA SER A 8 11.64 50.32 -31.59
C SER A 8 10.46 51.32 -31.54
N SER A 9 9.40 50.85 -30.85
CA SER A 9 8.78 51.47 -29.65
C SER A 9 7.50 52.33 -29.74
N SER A 10 6.53 51.88 -28.92
CA SER A 10 5.58 52.68 -28.10
C SER A 10 4.39 53.32 -28.84
N LEU A 11 3.16 53.48 -28.33
CA LEU A 11 2.60 53.51 -26.97
C LEU A 11 1.04 53.52 -27.06
N LEU A 12 0.33 52.85 -26.14
CA LEU A 12 -0.94 53.20 -25.44
C LEU A 12 -1.54 51.87 -24.92
N LEU A 13 -1.33 51.39 -23.69
CA LEU A 13 -1.68 51.95 -22.36
C LEU A 13 -3.12 52.49 -22.27
N LEU A 14 -4.04 51.60 -21.89
CA LEU A 14 -5.20 51.96 -21.06
C LEU A 14 -5.20 51.05 -19.83
N CYS A 15 -4.89 51.68 -18.70
CA CYS A 15 -4.89 51.12 -17.36
C CYS A 15 -6.32 50.83 -16.91
N ILE A 16 -6.56 49.64 -16.36
CA ILE A 16 -7.54 49.48 -15.28
C ILE A 16 -6.76 48.96 -14.08
N ARG A 17 -6.48 49.87 -13.15
CA ARG A 17 -6.08 49.56 -11.78
C ARG A 17 -7.36 49.27 -11.02
N ASP A 18 -7.59 48.02 -10.66
CA ASP A 18 -8.35 47.70 -9.46
C ASP A 18 -7.46 46.86 -8.55
N SER A 19 -6.75 47.57 -7.68
CA SER A 19 -6.11 47.00 -6.51
C SER A 19 -7.20 46.68 -5.50
N GLY A 20 -7.93 45.59 -5.73
CA GLY A 20 -8.76 44.97 -4.71
C GLY A 20 -7.87 44.52 -3.57
N SER A 21 -7.67 45.39 -2.58
CA SER A 21 -7.07 45.01 -1.31
C SER A 21 -8.01 43.99 -0.68
N LEU A 22 -7.63 42.71 -0.71
CA LEU A 22 -8.30 41.67 0.05
C LEU A 22 -8.15 42.02 1.53
N PHE A 23 -9.15 42.71 2.07
CA PHE A 23 -9.38 42.80 3.50
C PHE A 23 -9.67 41.38 3.99
N LEU A 24 -8.62 40.68 4.43
CA LEU A 24 -8.77 39.44 5.18
C LEU A 24 -9.45 39.80 6.51
N PRO A 25 -10.60 39.19 6.84
CA PRO A 25 -11.23 39.41 8.13
C PRO A 25 -10.27 38.98 9.24
N ASP A 26 -10.20 39.82 10.28
CA ASP A 26 -9.28 39.69 11.40
C ASP A 26 -9.62 38.46 12.26
N SER A 27 -9.17 37.28 11.82
CA SER A 27 -9.36 36.01 12.51
C SER A 27 -8.23 35.78 13.52
N LYS A 28 -8.62 35.44 14.75
CA LYS A 28 -7.67 35.03 15.79
C LYS A 28 -6.91 33.76 15.39
N GLU A 29 -7.53 32.86 14.63
CA GLU A 29 -6.87 31.68 14.07
C GLU A 29 -5.80 32.05 13.05
N LEU A 30 -6.07 33.02 12.17
CA LEU A 30 -5.10 33.51 11.17
C LEU A 30 -3.89 34.17 11.85
N ARG A 31 -4.11 34.97 12.90
CA ARG A 31 -3.01 35.53 13.71
C ARG A 31 -2.20 34.45 14.44
N GLN A 32 -2.84 33.39 14.94
CA GLN A 32 -2.14 32.24 15.53
C GLN A 32 -1.37 31.42 14.49
N LEU A 33 -1.82 31.42 13.24
CA LEU A 33 -1.14 30.74 12.13
C LEU A 33 0.08 31.56 11.65
N LEU A 34 -0.10 32.87 11.46
CA LEU A 34 0.98 33.79 11.06
C LEU A 34 2.06 33.91 12.14
N SER A 35 1.68 34.01 13.42
CA SER A 35 2.65 34.04 14.53
C SER A 35 3.41 32.72 14.72
N ARG A 36 2.85 31.58 14.28
CA ARG A 36 3.59 30.31 14.20
C ARG A 36 4.57 30.32 13.04
N TYR A 37 4.20 30.88 11.89
CA TYR A 37 5.09 31.06 10.74
C TYR A 37 6.28 31.98 11.05
N GLU A 38 6.05 33.13 11.70
CA GLU A 38 7.11 34.07 12.09
C GLU A 38 8.09 33.44 13.10
N LYS A 39 7.57 32.70 14.09
CA LYS A 39 8.41 31.95 15.05
C LYS A 39 9.27 30.85 14.40
N GLU A 40 8.84 30.29 13.27
CA GLU A 40 9.63 29.30 12.54
C GLU A 40 10.72 29.94 11.66
N ILE A 41 10.49 31.16 11.15
CA ILE A 41 11.48 31.94 10.41
C ILE A 41 12.60 32.43 11.34
N ASP A 42 12.26 33.00 12.50
CA ASP A 42 13.25 33.52 13.45
C ASP A 42 14.12 32.42 14.08
N ARG A 43 13.56 31.22 14.23
CA ARG A 43 14.27 30.05 14.75
C ARG A 43 15.25 29.42 13.76
N ASN A 44 15.14 29.77 12.47
CA ASN A 44 16.06 29.34 11.40
C ASN A 44 17.17 30.37 11.10
N SER A 45 17.06 31.62 11.55
CA SER A 45 18.08 32.66 11.33
C SER A 45 19.18 32.70 12.40
N THR A 46 19.04 32.01 13.54
CA THR A 46 19.97 32.17 14.68
C THR A 46 20.66 30.89 15.17
N GLY A 47 20.59 29.77 14.43
CA GLY A 47 21.13 28.48 14.86
C GLY A 47 22.23 27.91 13.95
N ASN A 48 23.39 28.55 13.90
CA ASN A 48 24.56 28.03 13.20
C ASN A 48 25.26 26.94 14.03
N THR A 49 24.76 25.71 13.98
CA THR A 49 25.48 24.51 14.43
C THR A 49 25.12 23.31 13.55
N ALA A 50 26.15 22.78 12.88
CA ALA A 50 26.09 21.60 12.04
C ALA A 50 25.53 20.39 12.80
N GLY A 51 24.44 19.84 12.28
CA GLY A 51 23.85 18.57 12.68
C GLY A 51 22.80 18.20 11.65
N ASN A 52 23.02 17.10 10.94
CA ASN A 52 22.21 16.53 9.85
C ASN A 52 20.71 16.43 10.20
N ARG A 53 19.98 17.54 10.11
CA ARG A 53 18.52 17.52 9.97
C ARG A 53 18.25 17.26 8.51
N THR A 54 17.87 16.03 8.18
CA THR A 54 17.33 15.65 6.88
C THR A 54 16.37 16.75 6.40
N ARG A 55 16.74 17.47 5.34
CA ARG A 55 15.83 18.40 4.68
C ARG A 55 14.62 17.57 4.23
N ARG A 56 13.44 17.85 4.79
CA ARG A 56 12.20 17.26 4.28
C ARG A 56 12.05 17.70 2.82
N ALA A 57 11.82 16.74 1.92
CA ALA A 57 11.69 16.99 0.49
C ALA A 57 10.39 17.73 0.13
N ILE A 58 9.39 17.66 1.00
CA ILE A 58 8.14 18.41 0.87
C ILE A 58 7.82 19.15 2.18
N ARG A 59 7.25 20.35 2.07
CA ARG A 59 6.81 21.12 3.25
C ARG A 59 5.56 20.46 3.86
N TRP A 60 5.39 20.60 5.17
CA TRP A 60 4.21 20.11 5.87
C TRP A 60 2.90 20.71 5.32
N SER A 61 2.92 22.01 5.00
CA SER A 61 1.78 22.69 4.37
C SER A 61 1.38 22.04 3.05
N ASP A 62 2.36 21.72 2.22
CA ASP A 62 2.14 21.20 0.87
C ASP A 62 1.67 19.74 0.93
N ARG A 63 2.23 18.93 1.84
CA ARG A 63 1.73 17.59 2.17
C ARG A 63 0.24 17.62 2.52
N GLU A 64 -0.15 18.53 3.42
CA GLU A 64 -1.54 18.64 3.86
C GLU A 64 -2.46 19.09 2.72
N GLU A 65 -2.01 20.05 1.91
CA GLU A 65 -2.75 20.52 0.73
C GLU A 65 -2.97 19.40 -0.29
N ILE A 66 -1.92 18.60 -0.58
CA ILE A 66 -2.00 17.45 -1.49
C ILE A 66 -3.03 16.44 -0.98
N ILE A 67 -2.92 15.98 0.27
CA ILE A 67 -3.79 14.90 0.77
C ILE A 67 -5.24 15.36 0.93
N GLN A 68 -5.46 16.62 1.31
CA GLN A 68 -6.80 17.20 1.38
C GLN A 68 -7.42 17.32 -0.01
N LEU A 69 -6.66 17.78 -1.01
CA LEU A 69 -7.15 17.90 -2.38
C LEU A 69 -7.46 16.53 -2.98
N HIS A 70 -6.59 15.52 -2.80
CA HIS A 70 -6.86 14.15 -3.24
C HIS A 70 -8.20 13.64 -2.70
N ASN A 71 -8.41 13.72 -1.38
CA ASN A 71 -9.65 13.25 -0.78
C ASN A 71 -10.87 14.07 -1.20
N LYS A 72 -10.74 15.39 -1.36
CA LYS A 72 -11.82 16.25 -1.86
C LYS A 72 -12.25 15.82 -3.28
N LEU A 73 -11.29 15.60 -4.16
CA LEU A 73 -11.54 15.20 -5.55
C LEU A 73 -12.11 13.78 -5.65
N ARG A 74 -11.53 12.83 -4.89
CA ARG A 74 -12.02 11.44 -4.80
C ARG A 74 -13.48 11.34 -4.31
N GLY A 75 -13.86 12.16 -3.34
CA GLY A 75 -15.23 12.22 -2.83
C GLY A 75 -16.23 12.94 -3.77
N GLY A 76 -15.73 13.61 -4.80
CA GLY A 76 -16.50 14.43 -5.75
C GLY A 76 -16.57 13.88 -7.18
N VAL A 77 -16.13 12.63 -7.41
CA VAL A 77 -16.12 12.04 -8.76
C VAL A 77 -17.52 11.84 -9.33
N TYR A 78 -17.62 11.92 -10.65
CA TYR A 78 -18.80 11.55 -11.42
C TYR A 78 -18.43 10.54 -12.52
N PRO A 79 -19.18 9.43 -12.69
CA PRO A 79 -20.31 9.01 -11.86
C PRO A 79 -19.87 8.64 -10.42
N THR A 80 -20.79 8.57 -9.46
CA THR A 80 -20.41 8.40 -8.04
C THR A 80 -19.80 7.02 -7.77
N ALA A 81 -18.80 6.98 -6.89
CA ALA A 81 -18.10 5.75 -6.51
C ALA A 81 -18.70 5.12 -5.25
N SER A 82 -18.97 3.81 -5.27
CA SER A 82 -19.51 3.07 -4.13
C SER A 82 -18.46 2.60 -3.12
N ASN A 83 -17.19 2.48 -3.54
CA ASN A 83 -16.12 1.83 -2.81
C ASN A 83 -14.85 2.70 -2.65
N MET A 84 -14.95 4.02 -2.83
CA MET A 84 -13.80 4.93 -2.82
C MET A 84 -13.16 5.02 -1.42
N GLU A 85 -11.93 4.54 -1.27
CA GLU A 85 -11.22 4.56 0.02
C GLU A 85 -10.68 5.95 0.37
N TYR A 86 -10.72 6.30 1.66
CA TYR A 86 -10.06 7.49 2.17
C TYR A 86 -8.54 7.33 2.07
N MET A 87 -7.87 8.32 1.47
CA MET A 87 -6.44 8.32 1.26
C MET A 87 -5.72 8.95 2.45
N VAL A 88 -4.64 8.31 2.92
CA VAL A 88 -3.75 8.83 3.96
C VAL A 88 -2.35 9.08 3.40
N TRP A 89 -1.58 9.93 4.07
CA TRP A 89 -0.18 10.12 3.73
C TRP A 89 0.68 8.94 4.20
N ASP A 90 1.66 8.55 3.38
CA ASP A 90 2.61 7.48 3.68
C ASP A 90 4.05 8.00 3.53
N ASP A 91 4.76 8.01 4.67
CA ASP A 91 6.11 8.57 4.74
C ASP A 91 7.14 7.70 3.99
N ASP A 92 6.86 6.41 3.72
CA ASP A 92 7.76 5.54 2.96
C ASP A 92 7.64 5.83 1.46
N LEU A 93 6.41 6.07 0.98
CA LEU A 93 6.15 6.56 -0.37
C LEU A 93 6.78 7.94 -0.61
N GLU A 94 6.72 8.85 0.37
CA GLU A 94 7.39 10.16 0.32
C GLU A 94 8.91 10.00 0.19
N ARG A 95 9.53 9.12 0.99
CA ARG A 95 10.99 8.88 0.91
C ARG A 95 11.40 8.31 -0.45
N SER A 96 10.60 7.39 -0.99
CA SER A 96 10.83 6.85 -2.34
C SER A 96 10.67 7.94 -3.41
N ALA A 97 9.63 8.77 -3.32
CA ALA A 97 9.40 9.88 -4.24
C ALA A 97 10.53 10.92 -4.17
N THR A 98 11.05 11.18 -2.97
CA THR A 98 12.22 12.06 -2.74
C THR A 98 13.41 11.57 -3.54
N HIS A 99 13.78 10.31 -3.34
CA HIS A 99 14.92 9.71 -4.01
C HIS A 99 14.81 9.77 -5.54
N TRP A 100 13.60 9.55 -6.09
CA TRP A 100 13.36 9.66 -7.52
C TRP A 100 13.42 11.11 -8.03
N SER A 101 12.82 12.06 -7.30
CA SER A 101 12.80 13.47 -7.68
C SER A 101 14.20 14.10 -7.70
N GLU A 102 15.10 13.66 -6.83
CA GLU A 102 16.50 14.11 -6.76
C GLU A 102 17.35 13.61 -7.94
N ALA A 103 16.92 12.55 -8.63
CA ALA A 103 17.62 12.06 -9.81
C ALA A 103 17.48 12.99 -11.01
N CYS A 104 16.48 13.88 -11.02
CA CYS A 104 16.22 14.82 -12.11
C CYS A 104 16.11 14.16 -13.49
N ILE A 105 15.42 13.01 -13.51
CA ILE A 105 15.09 12.26 -14.72
C ILE A 105 13.59 12.40 -14.94
N TRP A 106 13.21 12.95 -16.10
CA TRP A 106 11.81 13.04 -16.52
C TRP A 106 11.34 11.70 -17.11
N ASP A 107 11.22 10.70 -16.23
CA ASP A 107 10.71 9.37 -16.53
C ASP A 107 10.12 8.75 -15.25
N HIS A 108 9.34 7.69 -15.40
CA HIS A 108 8.84 6.92 -14.27
C HIS A 108 9.92 6.04 -13.64
N GLY A 109 9.91 5.91 -12.31
CA GLY A 109 10.82 4.99 -11.64
C GLY A 109 10.86 5.08 -10.10
N PRO A 110 11.74 4.28 -9.46
CA PRO A 110 12.60 3.28 -10.08
C PRO A 110 11.80 2.03 -10.53
N GLN A 111 12.28 1.37 -11.58
CA GLN A 111 11.54 0.34 -12.33
C GLN A 111 11.06 -0.85 -11.48
N ASP A 112 11.83 -1.22 -10.46
CA ASP A 112 11.53 -2.29 -9.52
C ASP A 112 10.32 -1.96 -8.64
N LEU A 113 10.14 -0.69 -8.26
CA LEU A 113 9.01 -0.24 -7.44
C LEU A 113 7.73 -0.08 -8.26
N LEU A 114 7.81 0.32 -9.53
CA LEU A 114 6.65 0.56 -10.41
C LEU A 114 5.74 -0.67 -10.62
N MET A 115 6.22 -1.87 -10.28
CA MET A 115 5.41 -3.09 -10.30
C MET A 115 4.40 -3.15 -9.15
N SER A 116 4.67 -2.42 -8.05
CA SER A 116 3.96 -2.50 -6.77
C SER A 116 3.28 -1.20 -6.36
N ILE A 117 3.75 -0.06 -6.88
CA ILE A 117 3.22 1.28 -6.60
C ILE A 117 2.76 1.96 -7.90
N GLY A 118 1.78 2.85 -7.76
CA GLY A 118 1.46 3.83 -8.79
C GLY A 118 2.37 5.05 -8.70
N GLN A 119 2.49 5.82 -9.77
CA GLN A 119 3.28 7.06 -9.77
C GLN A 119 2.69 8.08 -10.73
N ASN A 120 2.51 9.31 -10.26
CA ASN A 120 2.21 10.47 -11.11
C ASN A 120 3.38 11.45 -11.03
N LEU A 121 3.69 12.05 -12.18
CA LEU A 121 4.79 13.00 -12.36
C LEU A 121 4.24 14.33 -12.87
N ALA A 122 4.80 15.43 -12.39
CA ALA A 122 4.51 16.75 -12.92
C ALA A 122 5.76 17.61 -12.91
N VAL A 123 5.91 18.42 -13.94
CA VAL A 123 7.02 19.36 -14.07
C VAL A 123 6.49 20.72 -14.47
N HIS A 124 7.09 21.77 -13.91
CA HIS A 124 6.91 23.12 -14.39
C HIS A 124 8.18 23.93 -14.21
N TRP A 125 8.18 25.12 -14.78
CA TRP A 125 9.27 26.07 -14.72
C TRP A 125 8.70 27.48 -14.49
N GLY A 126 9.55 28.39 -14.04
CA GLY A 126 9.17 29.78 -13.80
C GLY A 126 8.59 30.02 -12.40
N ARG A 127 7.42 30.66 -12.33
CA ARG A 127 6.83 31.08 -11.04
C ARG A 127 6.47 29.87 -10.18
N TYR A 128 6.66 30.02 -8.88
CA TYR A 128 6.22 29.04 -7.89
C TYR A 128 4.73 28.72 -8.06
N ARG A 129 4.42 27.42 -8.14
CA ARG A 129 3.06 26.88 -8.02
C ARG A 129 3.04 25.90 -6.85
N SER A 130 1.98 25.90 -6.05
CA SER A 130 1.85 24.90 -5.00
C SER A 130 1.71 23.50 -5.63
N PRO A 131 2.15 22.43 -4.97
CA PRO A 131 1.96 21.07 -5.49
C PRO A 131 0.51 20.70 -5.77
N ALA A 132 -0.45 21.31 -5.07
CA ALA A 132 -1.87 21.14 -5.35
C ALA A 132 -2.30 21.63 -6.74
N PHE A 133 -1.59 22.60 -7.33
CA PHE A 133 -1.80 23.00 -8.72
C PHE A 133 -1.63 21.80 -9.67
N HIS A 134 -0.60 20.98 -9.44
CA HIS A 134 -0.33 19.80 -10.28
C HIS A 134 -1.31 18.67 -10.03
N VAL A 135 -1.73 18.47 -8.77
CA VAL A 135 -2.78 17.51 -8.43
C VAL A 135 -4.10 17.88 -9.13
N GLN A 136 -4.44 19.16 -9.19
CA GLN A 136 -5.61 19.63 -9.95
C GLN A 136 -5.42 19.40 -11.46
N ALA A 137 -4.25 19.70 -12.01
CA ALA A 137 -3.96 19.45 -13.43
C ALA A 137 -4.07 17.96 -13.81
N TRP A 138 -3.61 17.04 -12.94
CA TRP A 138 -3.84 15.61 -13.11
C TRP A 138 -5.32 15.24 -13.07
N TYR A 139 -6.10 15.86 -12.18
CA TYR A 139 -7.53 15.62 -12.10
C TYR A 139 -8.29 16.13 -13.33
N ASP A 140 -7.86 17.27 -13.89
CA ASP A 140 -8.51 17.92 -15.02
C ASP A 140 -8.50 17.07 -16.31
N GLU A 141 -7.69 15.99 -16.36
CA GLU A 141 -7.78 14.95 -17.40
C GLU A 141 -9.16 14.27 -17.43
N VAL A 142 -9.96 14.39 -16.36
CA VAL A 142 -11.36 13.92 -16.32
C VAL A 142 -12.20 14.44 -17.48
N LYS A 143 -11.87 15.62 -18.02
CA LYS A 143 -12.56 16.21 -19.19
C LYS A 143 -12.44 15.35 -20.46
N ASP A 144 -11.38 14.55 -20.53
CA ASP A 144 -11.01 13.69 -21.66
C ASP A 144 -11.25 12.20 -21.33
N TYR A 145 -11.73 11.89 -20.13
CA TYR A 145 -11.96 10.54 -19.65
C TYR A 145 -13.46 10.21 -19.61
N THR A 146 -13.83 9.05 -20.15
CA THR A 146 -15.20 8.52 -20.02
C THR A 146 -15.21 7.28 -19.13
N PHE A 147 -16.02 7.29 -18.07
CA PHE A 147 -16.12 6.15 -17.15
C PHE A 147 -16.68 4.89 -17.85
N PRO A 148 -16.00 3.74 -17.81
CA PRO A 148 -16.51 2.48 -18.35
C PRO A 148 -17.49 1.85 -17.35
N TYR A 149 -18.75 1.67 -17.76
CA TYR A 149 -19.74 1.05 -16.90
C TYR A 149 -19.58 -0.48 -16.87
N PRO A 150 -20.05 -1.17 -15.81
CA PRO A 150 -19.86 -2.62 -15.67
C PRO A 150 -20.33 -3.46 -16.86
N HIS A 151 -21.36 -3.03 -17.58
CA HIS A 151 -21.87 -3.74 -18.76
C HIS A 151 -20.91 -3.68 -19.97
N GLU A 152 -19.97 -2.74 -19.97
CA GLU A 152 -18.95 -2.54 -21.00
C GLU A 152 -17.66 -3.30 -20.66
N CYS A 153 -17.53 -3.79 -19.42
CA CYS A 153 -16.36 -4.50 -18.92
C CYS A 153 -16.54 -6.02 -19.06
N ASN A 154 -16.30 -6.57 -20.24
CA ASN A 154 -16.38 -8.02 -20.47
C ASN A 154 -15.39 -8.50 -21.56
N PRO A 155 -14.34 -9.28 -21.22
CA PRO A 155 -13.85 -9.59 -19.86
C PRO A 155 -13.06 -8.43 -19.23
N TRP A 156 -12.77 -7.38 -20.00
CA TRP A 156 -11.98 -6.22 -19.60
C TRP A 156 -12.75 -4.94 -19.90
N CYS A 157 -12.57 -3.90 -19.09
CA CYS A 157 -13.06 -2.57 -19.39
C CYS A 157 -12.29 -1.97 -20.59
N PRO A 158 -12.98 -1.27 -21.50
CA PRO A 158 -12.33 -0.56 -22.60
C PRO A 158 -11.52 0.62 -22.07
N ASP A 159 -10.43 0.93 -22.76
CA ASP A 159 -9.72 2.19 -22.57
C ASP A 159 -10.58 3.35 -23.13
N ARG A 160 -10.74 4.41 -22.34
CA ARG A 160 -11.66 5.53 -22.62
C ARG A 160 -11.01 6.88 -22.33
N CYS A 161 -9.91 7.12 -23.02
CA CYS A 161 -9.23 8.41 -23.04
C CYS A 161 -9.29 9.00 -24.45
N THR A 162 -9.85 10.21 -24.58
CA THR A 162 -9.86 10.95 -25.85
C THR A 162 -8.77 12.01 -25.94
N GLY A 163 -8.12 12.30 -24.81
CA GLY A 163 -7.04 13.27 -24.68
C GLY A 163 -5.66 12.63 -24.78
N PRO A 164 -4.59 13.43 -24.63
CA PRO A 164 -3.22 12.93 -24.66
C PRO A 164 -2.86 12.07 -23.44
N MET A 165 -3.58 12.23 -22.33
CA MET A 165 -3.34 11.51 -21.08
C MET A 165 -4.60 11.50 -20.20
N CYS A 166 -4.91 10.36 -19.59
CA CYS A 166 -5.97 10.22 -18.58
C CYS A 166 -5.51 9.41 -17.35
N THR A 167 -4.30 8.86 -17.40
CA THR A 167 -3.81 7.90 -16.40
C THR A 167 -3.45 8.57 -15.08
N HIS A 168 -3.17 9.88 -15.06
CA HIS A 168 -2.93 10.60 -13.82
C HIS A 168 -4.25 10.78 -13.06
N TYR A 169 -5.32 11.16 -13.78
CA TYR A 169 -6.68 11.22 -13.21
C TYR A 169 -7.10 9.86 -12.66
N THR A 170 -7.03 8.79 -13.44
CA THR A 170 -7.51 7.48 -13.00
C THR A 170 -6.72 6.93 -11.81
N GLN A 171 -5.42 7.23 -11.68
CA GLN A 171 -4.63 6.88 -10.50
C GLN A 171 -5.09 7.68 -9.26
N LEU A 172 -5.35 8.98 -9.42
CA LEU A 172 -5.81 9.86 -8.34
C LEU A 172 -7.16 9.38 -7.78
N VAL A 173 -8.07 8.97 -8.66
CA VAL A 173 -9.41 8.47 -8.30
C VAL A 173 -9.51 6.95 -8.18
N TRP A 174 -8.39 6.24 -8.07
CA TRP A 174 -8.42 4.78 -7.96
C TRP A 174 -8.95 4.34 -6.58
N ALA A 175 -10.06 3.63 -6.53
CA ALA A 175 -10.82 3.34 -5.31
C ALA A 175 -9.96 2.71 -4.21
N THR A 176 -9.17 1.69 -4.56
CA THR A 176 -8.38 0.93 -3.59
C THR A 176 -7.09 1.61 -3.17
N THR A 177 -6.65 2.63 -3.91
CA THR A 177 -5.45 3.41 -3.56
C THR A 177 -5.75 4.25 -2.32
N SER A 178 -5.25 3.79 -1.17
CA SER A 178 -5.51 4.40 0.14
C SER A 178 -4.30 5.14 0.71
N ARG A 179 -3.15 5.16 0.01
CA ARG A 179 -1.92 5.81 0.47
C ARG A 179 -1.25 6.60 -0.65
N VAL A 180 -0.71 7.76 -0.30
CA VAL A 180 0.10 8.60 -1.19
C VAL A 180 1.28 9.20 -0.43
N GLY A 181 2.41 9.35 -1.09
CA GLY A 181 3.54 10.14 -0.61
C GLY A 181 4.23 10.83 -1.76
N CYS A 182 4.53 12.12 -1.60
CA CYS A 182 5.06 12.95 -2.68
C CYS A 182 6.31 13.72 -2.27
N ALA A 183 7.12 14.10 -3.24
CA ALA A 183 8.29 14.96 -3.08
C ALA A 183 8.38 16.00 -4.18
N VAL A 184 8.91 17.17 -3.83
CA VAL A 184 9.19 18.27 -4.77
C VAL A 184 10.69 18.51 -4.80
N HIS A 185 11.27 18.51 -5.99
CA HIS A 185 12.68 18.83 -6.17
C HIS A 185 12.85 19.89 -7.26
N VAL A 186 13.77 20.83 -7.05
CA VAL A 186 14.14 21.81 -8.07
C VAL A 186 15.38 21.31 -8.79
N CYS A 187 15.20 20.80 -9.99
CA CYS A 187 16.25 20.28 -10.84
C CYS A 187 16.97 21.43 -11.54
N PRO A 188 18.28 21.63 -11.29
CA PRO A 188 19.03 22.71 -11.95
C PRO A 188 19.00 22.58 -13.47
N ARG A 189 19.02 21.35 -13.97
CA ARG A 189 18.96 21.01 -15.40
C ARG A 189 18.26 19.66 -15.56
N MET A 190 17.18 19.62 -16.32
CA MET A 190 16.42 18.39 -16.60
C MET A 190 16.01 18.36 -18.07
N ASP A 191 16.19 17.22 -18.74
CA ASP A 191 15.65 17.01 -20.09
C ASP A 191 14.16 16.67 -19.97
N VAL A 192 13.31 17.53 -20.53
CA VAL A 192 11.86 17.38 -20.55
C VAL A 192 11.42 17.38 -22.01
N TRP A 193 11.04 16.22 -22.52
CA TRP A 193 10.59 16.02 -23.91
C TRP A 193 11.61 16.46 -24.97
N GLY A 194 12.91 16.29 -24.72
CA GLY A 194 13.99 16.64 -25.64
C GLY A 194 14.46 18.09 -25.51
N GLU A 195 13.90 18.86 -24.59
CA GLU A 195 14.32 20.22 -24.27
C GLU A 195 14.93 20.29 -22.87
N ILE A 196 16.06 20.97 -22.74
CA ILE A 196 16.71 21.17 -21.44
C ILE A 196 16.02 22.32 -20.71
N TRP A 197 15.37 22.01 -19.59
CA TRP A 197 14.76 22.98 -18.71
C TRP A 197 15.68 23.31 -17.54
N GLU A 198 15.94 24.59 -17.33
CA GLU A 198 16.70 25.08 -16.18
C GLU A 198 15.79 25.35 -14.98
N ASN A 199 16.26 24.94 -13.80
CA ASN A 199 15.51 25.11 -12.53
C ASN A 199 14.08 24.56 -12.61
N ALA A 200 13.92 23.40 -13.26
CA ALA A 200 12.64 22.71 -13.39
C ALA A 200 12.18 22.22 -12.03
N VAL A 201 10.95 22.57 -11.65
CA VAL A 201 10.34 22.09 -10.40
C VAL A 201 9.59 20.81 -10.71
N TYR A 202 10.12 19.70 -10.19
CA TYR A 202 9.68 18.34 -10.41
C TYR A 202 8.91 17.80 -9.20
N LEU A 203 7.65 17.42 -9.40
CA LEU A 203 6.79 16.76 -8.42
C LEU A 203 6.67 15.28 -8.77
N VAL A 204 6.98 14.43 -7.80
CA VAL A 204 6.77 12.98 -7.87
C VAL A 204 5.78 12.60 -6.79
N CYS A 205 4.69 11.92 -7.13
CA CYS A 205 3.76 11.32 -6.17
C CYS A 205 3.65 9.82 -6.39
N ASN A 206 3.93 9.04 -5.34
CA ASN A 206 3.81 7.59 -5.34
C ASN A 206 2.53 7.16 -4.62
N TYR A 207 1.89 6.10 -5.12
CA TYR A 207 0.57 5.64 -4.69
C TYR A 207 0.59 4.17 -4.30
N SER A 208 -0.09 3.81 -3.21
CA SER A 208 -0.22 2.42 -2.78
C SER A 208 -1.62 2.09 -2.24
N PRO A 209 -2.19 0.92 -2.58
CA PRO A 209 -1.77 0.03 -3.67
C PRO A 209 -1.75 0.73 -5.03
N LYS A 210 -1.05 0.13 -6.01
CA LYS A 210 -1.02 0.64 -7.39
C LYS A 210 -2.43 0.66 -8.01
N GLY A 211 -2.74 1.74 -8.73
CA GLY A 211 -3.92 1.84 -9.58
C GLY A 211 -3.63 1.55 -11.05
N ASN A 212 -4.55 1.93 -11.94
CA ASN A 212 -4.42 1.79 -13.40
C ASN A 212 -4.15 0.34 -13.84
N TRP A 213 -4.85 -0.61 -13.22
CA TRP A 213 -4.83 -1.99 -13.68
C TRP A 213 -5.46 -2.10 -15.06
N ILE A 214 -4.77 -2.77 -15.98
CA ILE A 214 -5.22 -2.90 -17.37
C ILE A 214 -6.54 -3.66 -17.38
N GLY A 215 -7.55 -3.09 -18.03
CA GLY A 215 -8.87 -3.70 -18.15
C GLY A 215 -9.77 -3.51 -16.94
N GLU A 216 -9.41 -2.65 -15.99
CA GLU A 216 -10.19 -2.38 -14.78
C GLU A 216 -10.67 -0.91 -14.75
N ALA A 217 -11.87 -0.69 -14.22
CA ALA A 217 -12.37 0.66 -13.95
C ALA A 217 -11.71 1.23 -12.68
N PRO A 218 -11.52 2.57 -12.57
CA PRO A 218 -10.86 3.18 -11.43
C PRO A 218 -11.63 2.99 -10.12
N TYR A 219 -12.94 2.83 -10.18
CA TYR A 219 -13.80 2.60 -9.03
C TYR A 219 -15.09 1.91 -9.45
N GLN A 220 -15.85 1.41 -8.48
CA GLN A 220 -17.15 0.82 -8.75
C GLN A 220 -18.23 1.90 -8.74
N HIS A 221 -19.04 1.95 -9.79
CA HIS A 221 -20.18 2.85 -9.86
C HIS A 221 -21.25 2.46 -8.83
N GLY A 222 -21.76 3.44 -8.09
CA GLY A 222 -22.92 3.26 -7.23
C GLY A 222 -23.06 4.35 -6.17
N ARG A 223 -23.99 4.14 -5.23
CA ARG A 223 -24.20 5.07 -4.11
C ARG A 223 -22.92 5.17 -3.28
N PRO A 224 -22.44 6.38 -2.93
CA PRO A 224 -21.28 6.55 -2.08
C PRO A 224 -21.29 5.66 -0.83
N CYS A 225 -20.15 5.04 -0.57
CA CYS A 225 -19.91 4.15 0.55
C CYS A 225 -20.77 2.87 0.63
N SER A 226 -21.57 2.54 -0.40
CA SER A 226 -22.42 1.33 -0.38
C SER A 226 -21.65 0.02 -0.52
N GLN A 227 -20.39 0.08 -0.99
CA GLN A 227 -19.52 -1.08 -1.17
C GLN A 227 -18.14 -0.85 -0.54
N CYS A 228 -18.09 -0.16 0.59
CA CYS A 228 -16.86 0.00 1.34
C CYS A 228 -16.31 -1.35 1.82
N PRO A 229 -14.99 -1.58 1.76
CA PRO A 229 -14.40 -2.79 2.32
C PRO A 229 -14.77 -2.95 3.81
N PRO A 230 -15.02 -4.19 4.30
CA PRO A 230 -15.37 -4.43 5.69
C PRO A 230 -14.38 -3.86 6.71
N SER A 231 -13.11 -3.69 6.32
CA SER A 231 -12.03 -3.10 7.13
C SER A 231 -12.31 -1.66 7.60
N TYR A 232 -13.24 -0.95 6.95
CA TYR A 232 -13.68 0.40 7.29
C TYR A 232 -14.86 0.43 8.28
N GLY A 233 -15.43 -0.73 8.66
CA GLY A 233 -16.48 -0.82 9.68
C GLY A 233 -17.77 -0.07 9.33
N GLY A 234 -18.04 0.11 8.03
CA GLY A 234 -19.22 0.85 7.54
C GLY A 234 -19.12 2.38 7.69
N GLY A 235 -17.97 2.92 8.07
CA GLY A 235 -17.79 4.37 8.17
C GLY A 235 -17.75 5.04 6.79
N CYS A 236 -18.44 6.17 6.69
CA CYS A 236 -18.54 6.98 5.47
C CYS A 236 -18.40 8.44 5.84
N ARG A 237 -17.45 9.13 5.21
CA ARG A 237 -17.25 10.57 5.41
C ARG A 237 -16.95 11.22 4.08
N ASN A 238 -17.71 12.26 3.72
CA ASN A 238 -17.55 13.00 2.46
C ASN A 238 -17.47 12.06 1.24
N ASN A 239 -18.38 11.08 1.17
CA ASN A 239 -18.44 10.06 0.11
C ASN A 239 -17.25 9.08 0.04
N LEU A 240 -16.38 9.05 1.05
CA LEU A 240 -15.23 8.14 1.13
C LEU A 240 -15.43 7.10 2.23
N CYS A 241 -14.96 5.88 1.99
CA CYS A 241 -14.84 4.83 2.99
C CYS A 241 -13.83 5.26 4.04
N TYR A 242 -14.33 5.50 5.24
CA TYR A 242 -13.57 6.12 6.32
C TYR A 242 -13.64 5.25 7.56
N LYS A 243 -12.50 5.05 8.22
CA LYS A 243 -12.42 4.24 9.43
C LYS A 243 -12.49 5.15 10.65
N ASP A 244 -13.65 5.22 11.29
CA ASP A 244 -13.79 5.98 12.53
C ASP A 244 -13.01 5.29 13.66
N SER A 245 -11.98 5.97 14.16
CA SER A 245 -11.20 5.55 15.33
C SER A 245 -11.97 5.69 16.66
N TRP A 246 -13.20 6.23 16.63
CA TRP A 246 -13.97 6.60 17.83
C TRP A 246 -15.22 5.73 18.10
N ARG A 247 -15.60 4.83 17.19
CA ARG A 247 -16.54 3.77 17.54
C ARG A 247 -15.74 2.60 18.09
N SER A 248 -15.49 2.64 19.40
CA SER A 248 -15.33 1.41 20.16
C SER A 248 -16.48 0.51 19.75
N GLU A 249 -16.19 -0.68 19.23
CA GLU A 249 -17.16 -1.76 19.14
C GLU A 249 -17.74 -1.90 20.55
N THR A 250 -18.91 -1.31 20.79
CA THR A 250 -19.71 -1.68 21.95
C THR A 250 -20.00 -3.15 21.78
N GLU A 251 -19.68 -3.91 22.80
CA GLU A 251 -19.82 -5.35 22.94
C GLU A 251 -21.29 -5.83 22.87
N ASP A 252 -22.08 -5.39 21.88
CA ASP A 252 -23.54 -5.52 21.89
C ASP A 252 -24.12 -6.12 20.59
N MET A 253 -23.38 -7.01 19.94
CA MET A 253 -23.90 -7.86 18.85
C MET A 253 -23.55 -9.35 19.07
N ASN A 254 -23.55 -9.79 20.34
CA ASN A 254 -23.60 -11.22 20.67
C ASN A 254 -24.87 -11.51 21.48
N GLU A 255 -26.04 -11.33 20.86
CA GLU A 255 -27.24 -12.06 21.26
C GLU A 255 -27.60 -13.05 20.15
N VAL A 256 -27.29 -14.32 20.42
CA VAL A 256 -27.77 -15.45 19.62
C VAL A 256 -29.25 -15.59 19.89
N GLU A 257 -30.06 -15.45 18.85
CA GLU A 257 -31.49 -15.74 18.85
C GLU A 257 -31.72 -17.19 19.35
N LYS A 258 -32.30 -17.33 20.54
CA LYS A 258 -32.71 -18.63 21.09
C LYS A 258 -34.12 -18.98 20.62
N PRO A 259 -34.44 -20.27 20.38
CA PRO A 259 -35.76 -20.69 19.92
C PRO A 259 -36.86 -20.27 20.90
N GLN A 260 -37.93 -19.68 20.37
CA GLN A 260 -39.11 -19.30 21.13
C GLN A 260 -39.84 -20.53 21.67
N VAL A 261 -40.12 -20.55 22.98
CA VAL A 261 -41.06 -21.49 23.62
C VAL A 261 -42.38 -20.74 23.85
N PRO A 262 -43.55 -21.34 23.58
CA PRO A 262 -44.85 -20.65 23.63
C PRO A 262 -45.22 -20.09 25.02
N LEU A 263 -45.79 -18.88 25.02
CA LEU A 263 -46.26 -18.13 26.18
C LEU A 263 -47.52 -18.73 26.83
N LEU A 264 -47.53 -18.79 28.17
CA LEU A 264 -48.73 -18.83 29.02
C LEU A 264 -48.59 -17.82 30.17
N PRO A 265 -49.72 -17.35 30.76
CA PRO A 265 -49.87 -15.94 31.11
C PRO A 265 -49.42 -15.52 32.51
N ARG A 266 -49.13 -14.22 32.57
CA ARG A 266 -48.63 -13.37 33.65
C ARG A 266 -49.52 -13.36 34.90
N THR A 267 -48.91 -13.53 36.08
CA THR A 267 -49.42 -12.98 37.36
C THR A 267 -48.28 -12.39 38.20
N THR A 268 -48.67 -11.46 39.07
CA THR A 268 -47.92 -10.35 39.66
C THR A 268 -47.38 -10.59 41.08
N ALA A 269 -46.25 -9.94 41.40
CA ALA A 269 -45.98 -9.09 42.58
C ALA A 269 -44.83 -9.46 43.58
N LYS A 270 -43.91 -8.47 43.72
CA LYS A 270 -43.29 -7.88 44.94
C LYS A 270 -42.05 -8.52 45.64
N PRO A 271 -41.22 -7.70 46.36
CA PRO A 271 -39.75 -7.77 46.33
C PRO A 271 -39.06 -8.01 47.69
N ALA A 272 -37.76 -8.38 47.70
CA ALA A 272 -36.93 -8.41 48.91
C ALA A 272 -35.43 -8.07 48.67
N LEU A 273 -34.83 -7.42 49.69
CA LEU A 273 -33.55 -6.71 49.78
C LEU A 273 -32.28 -7.60 50.00
N PRO A 274 -31.04 -7.02 50.00
CA PRO A 274 -29.76 -7.72 49.75
C PRO A 274 -28.87 -7.96 50.99
N LYS A 275 -27.84 -8.83 50.84
CA LYS A 275 -26.45 -8.84 51.42
C LYS A 275 -25.84 -10.28 51.43
N PRO A 276 -24.56 -10.52 51.75
CA PRO A 276 -23.28 -9.96 51.26
C PRO A 276 -22.28 -11.06 50.75
N LYS A 277 -21.16 -10.63 50.15
CA LYS A 277 -20.04 -11.47 49.61
C LYS A 277 -19.21 -12.19 50.69
N PRO A 278 -18.56 -13.33 50.33
CA PRO A 278 -17.26 -13.73 50.85
C PRO A 278 -16.14 -13.63 49.80
N SER A 279 -14.94 -13.31 50.28
CA SER A 279 -13.69 -13.09 49.56
C SER A 279 -12.71 -14.27 49.67
N THR A 280 -11.98 -14.61 48.59
CA THR A 280 -10.56 -15.08 48.48
C THR A 280 -10.37 -15.88 47.18
N PRO A 281 -9.15 -16.15 46.65
CA PRO A 281 -7.85 -15.47 46.74
C PRO A 281 -7.33 -14.99 45.34
N LYS A 282 -6.30 -14.13 45.36
CA LYS A 282 -5.67 -13.47 44.21
C LYS A 282 -5.12 -14.47 43.17
N LYS A 283 -5.60 -14.40 41.92
CA LYS A 283 -4.90 -14.90 40.73
C LYS A 283 -3.75 -13.95 40.36
N PRO A 284 -2.59 -14.42 39.85
CA PRO A 284 -1.55 -13.53 39.35
C PRO A 284 -2.10 -12.78 38.13
N ALA A 285 -1.99 -11.46 38.18
CA ALA A 285 -2.54 -10.56 37.18
C ALA A 285 -1.83 -10.74 35.82
N SER A 286 -2.54 -11.24 34.81
CA SER A 286 -2.14 -11.12 33.41
C SER A 286 -2.85 -9.95 32.70
N LYS A 287 -2.93 -8.79 33.37
CA LYS A 287 -3.37 -7.54 32.75
C LYS A 287 -2.23 -6.53 32.86
N LEU A 288 -1.55 -6.27 31.75
CA LEU A 288 -0.55 -5.22 31.69
C LEU A 288 -1.27 -3.87 31.53
N ARG A 289 -1.04 -3.00 32.51
CA ARG A 289 -1.42 -1.57 32.51
C ARG A 289 -0.59 -0.80 31.48
N ASP A 290 -1.18 0.28 30.97
CA ASP A 290 -0.69 1.21 29.93
C ASP A 290 0.58 1.99 30.26
N LYS A 291 1.73 1.32 30.38
CA LYS A 291 3.02 2.02 30.47
C LYS A 291 4.13 1.25 29.78
N CYS A 292 4.20 1.29 28.44
CA CYS A 292 5.42 1.10 27.67
C CYS A 292 5.18 1.46 26.20
N LYS A 293 5.58 2.68 25.79
CA LYS A 293 5.80 3.03 24.38
C LYS A 293 7.31 2.95 24.12
N GLY A 294 7.76 1.96 23.33
CA GLY A 294 9.09 1.98 22.69
C GLY A 294 10.24 1.18 23.31
N ALA A 295 10.02 0.26 24.26
CA ALA A 295 11.08 -0.66 24.75
C ALA A 295 10.55 -2.08 25.04
N THR A 296 11.39 -3.10 24.85
CA THR A 296 11.11 -4.53 25.03
C THR A 296 10.73 -4.86 26.47
N CYS A 297 9.43 -5.02 26.73
CA CYS A 297 8.90 -5.23 28.08
C CYS A 297 8.11 -6.53 28.28
N ASN A 298 8.14 -7.46 27.32
CA ASN A 298 7.38 -8.71 27.43
C ASN A 298 8.28 -9.94 27.24
N ARG A 299 9.04 -10.30 28.28
CA ARG A 299 9.83 -11.54 28.34
C ARG A 299 8.98 -12.67 28.91
N TYR A 300 8.87 -13.79 28.20
CA TYR A 300 8.07 -14.96 28.57
C TYR A 300 8.94 -16.21 28.74
N VAL A 301 8.63 -17.06 29.72
CA VAL A 301 9.28 -18.37 29.89
C VAL A 301 8.45 -19.44 29.19
N CYS A 302 9.02 -20.09 28.19
CA CYS A 302 8.40 -21.17 27.44
C CYS A 302 8.85 -22.53 27.97
N PRO A 303 7.93 -23.43 28.36
CA PRO A 303 8.28 -24.77 28.82
C PRO A 303 8.71 -25.67 27.65
N ALA A 304 9.47 -26.72 27.95
CA ALA A 304 9.79 -27.77 26.99
C ALA A 304 8.51 -28.43 26.41
N ASN A 305 8.64 -28.99 25.21
CA ASN A 305 7.59 -29.69 24.48
C ASN A 305 6.37 -28.83 24.10
N CYS A 306 6.61 -27.54 23.84
CA CYS A 306 5.56 -26.61 23.44
C CYS A 306 4.97 -26.90 22.04
N ILE A 307 5.69 -27.62 21.16
CA ILE A 307 5.19 -27.99 19.83
C ILE A 307 3.93 -28.88 19.90
N ASN A 308 3.85 -29.73 20.92
CA ASN A 308 2.77 -30.71 21.12
C ASN A 308 1.58 -30.16 21.93
N LYS A 309 1.66 -28.91 22.41
CA LYS A 309 0.57 -28.28 23.18
C LYS A 309 -0.47 -27.64 22.26
N LYS A 310 -1.75 -27.68 22.66
CA LYS A 310 -2.85 -27.02 21.95
C LYS A 310 -2.61 -25.50 21.90
N GLY A 311 -2.64 -24.91 20.71
CA GLY A 311 -2.44 -23.48 20.49
C GLY A 311 -2.39 -23.17 19.00
N LYS A 312 -2.95 -22.04 18.58
CA LYS A 312 -2.91 -21.62 17.17
C LYS A 312 -1.63 -20.81 16.92
N VAL A 313 -1.13 -20.80 15.69
CA VAL A 313 -0.04 -19.93 15.26
C VAL A 313 -0.47 -19.29 13.96
N TRP A 314 -0.52 -17.97 13.94
CA TRP A 314 -0.99 -17.16 12.83
C TRP A 314 0.08 -16.12 12.52
N GLY A 315 0.74 -16.23 11.37
CA GLY A 315 1.86 -15.38 11.00
C GLY A 315 3.19 -16.14 10.85
N THR A 316 4.19 -15.46 10.30
CA THR A 316 5.51 -16.02 9.92
C THR A 316 6.67 -15.14 10.35
N LEU A 317 6.53 -13.82 10.21
CA LEU A 317 7.46 -12.80 10.70
C LEU A 317 6.87 -11.98 11.85
N TYR A 318 5.58 -11.66 11.72
CA TYR A 318 4.77 -11.04 12.75
C TYR A 318 3.61 -11.96 13.07
N TYR A 319 3.30 -12.13 14.36
CA TYR A 319 2.32 -13.10 14.83
C TYR A 319 1.08 -12.42 15.37
N ASP A 320 -0.09 -12.97 15.03
CA ASP A 320 -1.35 -12.50 15.58
C ASP A 320 -1.35 -12.68 17.11
N VAL A 321 -2.02 -11.78 17.82
CA VAL A 321 -2.13 -11.81 19.29
C VAL A 321 -2.86 -13.06 19.82
N GLN A 322 -3.63 -13.75 18.98
CA GLN A 322 -4.26 -15.04 19.28
C GLN A 322 -3.30 -16.22 19.13
N SER A 323 -2.08 -16.00 18.62
CA SER A 323 -1.06 -17.04 18.50
C SER A 323 -0.50 -17.42 19.87
N SER A 324 -0.24 -18.71 20.07
CA SER A 324 0.49 -19.17 21.24
C SER A 324 1.94 -18.67 21.15
N ILE A 325 2.35 -17.82 22.08
CA ILE A 325 3.67 -17.16 22.11
C ILE A 325 4.81 -18.18 21.96
N CYS A 326 4.77 -19.28 22.71
CA CYS A 326 5.83 -20.28 22.68
C CYS A 326 5.85 -21.11 21.39
N ARG A 327 4.69 -21.35 20.77
CA ARG A 327 4.64 -22.02 19.47
C ARG A 327 5.00 -21.10 18.31
N ALA A 328 4.64 -19.83 18.40
CA ALA A 328 5.07 -18.79 17.49
C ALA A 328 6.58 -18.59 17.57
N ALA A 329 7.17 -18.63 18.77
CA ALA A 329 8.61 -18.54 18.96
C ALA A 329 9.37 -19.73 18.35
N ILE A 330 8.85 -20.95 18.49
CA ILE A 330 9.40 -22.13 17.81
C ILE A 330 9.24 -22.01 16.28
N HIS A 331 8.06 -21.58 15.81
CA HIS A 331 7.80 -21.38 14.38
C HIS A 331 8.67 -20.27 13.77
N HIS A 332 9.01 -19.23 14.54
CA HIS A 332 9.94 -18.16 14.14
C HIS A 332 11.42 -18.58 14.26
N GLY A 333 11.72 -19.71 14.91
CA GLY A 333 13.09 -20.14 15.20
C GLY A 333 13.78 -19.35 16.34
N ALA A 334 13.02 -18.61 17.16
CA ALA A 334 13.56 -17.85 18.30
C ALA A 334 13.88 -18.72 19.53
N THR A 335 13.31 -19.94 19.61
CA THR A 335 13.60 -20.95 20.63
C THR A 335 13.34 -22.33 20.05
N ASP A 336 13.99 -23.37 20.58
CA ASP A 336 13.73 -24.76 20.21
C ASP A 336 12.61 -25.41 21.09
N ASN A 337 12.33 -26.69 20.86
CA ASN A 337 11.32 -27.43 21.63
C ASN A 337 11.78 -27.81 23.06
N ASN A 338 13.00 -27.47 23.48
CA ASN A 338 13.48 -27.66 24.85
C ASN A 338 13.02 -26.54 25.79
N GLY A 339 12.47 -25.44 25.24
CA GLY A 339 11.95 -24.30 25.99
C GLY A 339 13.04 -23.26 26.31
N GLY A 340 12.64 -22.11 26.85
CA GLY A 340 13.56 -20.98 27.04
C GLY A 340 12.85 -19.65 27.26
N LEU A 341 13.64 -18.58 27.39
CA LEU A 341 13.14 -17.20 27.51
C LEU A 341 12.92 -16.60 26.12
N VAL A 342 11.75 -16.00 25.90
CA VAL A 342 11.37 -15.37 24.63
C VAL A 342 10.94 -13.93 24.88
N ASP A 343 11.57 -12.99 24.19
CA ASP A 343 11.19 -11.58 24.21
C ASP A 343 10.19 -11.25 23.11
N VAL A 344 9.09 -10.60 23.45
CA VAL A 344 8.01 -10.24 22.52
C VAL A 344 7.84 -8.72 22.45
N THR A 345 8.05 -8.18 21.26
CA THR A 345 7.78 -6.78 20.95
C THR A 345 6.40 -6.68 20.29
N ARG A 346 5.48 -5.92 20.90
CA ARG A 346 4.21 -5.59 20.24
C ARG A 346 4.47 -4.47 19.22
N MET A 347 4.11 -4.74 17.98
CA MET A 347 4.12 -3.79 16.87
C MET A 347 2.69 -3.32 16.58
N ASP A 348 2.55 -2.21 15.87
CA ASP A 348 1.25 -1.72 15.42
C ASP A 348 0.56 -2.73 14.47
N LYS A 349 -0.77 -2.67 14.40
CA LYS A 349 -1.63 -3.70 13.83
C LYS A 349 -1.34 -3.92 12.33
N LEU A 350 -0.92 -5.13 11.95
CA LEU A 350 -0.74 -5.52 10.56
C LEU A 350 -2.05 -6.04 9.93
N PRO A 351 -2.23 -5.89 8.61
CA PRO A 351 -3.54 -6.02 7.96
C PRO A 351 -4.02 -7.47 7.72
N PHE A 352 -3.15 -8.48 7.76
CA PHE A 352 -3.56 -9.89 7.65
C PHE A 352 -2.53 -10.83 8.29
N PHE A 353 -3.00 -11.98 8.77
CA PHE A 353 -2.16 -13.10 9.17
C PHE A 353 -2.56 -14.31 8.35
N VAL A 354 -1.62 -14.88 7.60
CA VAL A 354 -1.88 -16.03 6.73
C VAL A 354 -2.17 -17.26 7.59
N LYS A 355 -3.34 -17.87 7.38
CA LYS A 355 -3.68 -19.18 7.95
C LYS A 355 -3.00 -20.25 7.11
N ALA A 356 -1.85 -20.76 7.55
CA ALA A 356 -1.33 -22.01 7.02
C ALA A 356 -2.22 -23.15 7.52
N THR A 357 -3.26 -23.52 6.76
CA THR A 357 -3.96 -24.78 7.00
C THR A 357 -3.13 -25.86 6.30
N LYS A 358 -2.50 -26.67 7.13
CA LYS A 358 -1.50 -27.70 6.84
C LYS A 358 -1.94 -28.70 5.75
N ASN A 359 -1.76 -28.37 4.48
CA ASN A 359 -1.47 -29.35 3.43
C ASN A 359 -0.05 -29.06 2.95
N GLU A 360 0.91 -29.70 3.64
CA GLU A 360 2.33 -29.64 3.33
C GLU A 360 2.64 -30.81 2.39
N THR A 361 3.14 -30.51 1.20
CA THR A 361 3.53 -31.51 0.20
C THR A 361 5.05 -31.48 0.07
N THR A 362 5.70 -32.64 0.11
CA THR A 362 7.15 -32.72 -0.14
C THR A 362 7.38 -32.84 -1.63
N ALA A 363 8.18 -31.94 -2.21
CA ALA A 363 8.62 -32.02 -3.58
C ALA A 363 10.06 -32.53 -3.64
N ASP A 364 10.43 -33.22 -4.70
CA ASP A 364 11.84 -33.42 -5.03
C ASP A 364 12.38 -32.22 -5.85
N CYS A 365 13.67 -32.26 -6.21
CA CYS A 365 14.28 -31.17 -6.96
C CYS A 365 13.80 -31.05 -8.41
N TYR A 366 13.04 -32.02 -8.92
CA TYR A 366 12.60 -32.07 -10.32
C TYR A 366 11.11 -31.70 -10.45
N THR A 367 10.39 -31.77 -9.33
CA THR A 367 8.96 -31.54 -9.28
C THR A 367 8.57 -30.14 -9.77
N THR A 368 7.56 -30.09 -10.64
CA THR A 368 7.11 -28.85 -11.30
C THR A 368 5.73 -28.39 -10.86
N VAL A 369 5.38 -27.14 -11.18
CA VAL A 369 4.06 -26.59 -10.88
C VAL A 369 2.97 -27.33 -11.68
N ALA A 370 3.27 -27.75 -12.92
CA ALA A 370 2.34 -28.53 -13.73
C ALA A 370 1.90 -29.85 -13.07
N GLU A 371 2.74 -30.44 -12.21
CA GLU A 371 2.49 -31.72 -11.54
C GLU A 371 1.73 -31.56 -10.21
N ILE A 372 2.19 -30.67 -9.32
CA ILE A 372 1.61 -30.52 -7.98
C ILE A 372 0.45 -29.54 -7.96
N CYS A 373 0.51 -28.48 -8.77
CA CYS A 373 -0.47 -27.40 -8.72
C CYS A 373 -0.78 -26.86 -10.13
N PRO A 374 -1.41 -27.69 -10.99
CA PRO A 374 -1.83 -27.24 -12.30
C PRO A 374 -2.80 -26.08 -12.15
N PHE A 375 -2.53 -25.02 -12.91
CA PHE A 375 -3.38 -23.84 -12.94
C PHE A 375 -4.81 -24.22 -13.39
N LYS A 376 -5.80 -23.95 -12.55
CA LYS A 376 -7.23 -24.09 -12.86
C LYS A 376 -7.94 -22.76 -12.56
N LYS A 377 -8.96 -22.42 -13.36
CA LYS A 377 -9.83 -21.26 -13.11
C LYS A 377 -11.08 -21.71 -12.33
N PRO A 378 -11.51 -20.99 -11.26
CA PRO A 378 -10.82 -19.86 -10.61
C PRO A 378 -9.55 -20.31 -9.85
N TYR A 379 -8.61 -19.38 -9.61
CA TYR A 379 -7.26 -19.65 -9.08
C TYR A 379 -7.24 -20.77 -8.01
N SER A 380 -6.55 -21.87 -8.32
CA SER A 380 -6.38 -23.00 -7.41
C SER A 380 -5.35 -22.67 -6.32
N HIS A 381 -5.67 -23.02 -5.06
CA HIS A 381 -4.71 -22.93 -3.96
C HIS A 381 -3.67 -24.04 -4.06
N CYS A 382 -2.38 -23.67 -4.19
CA CYS A 382 -1.30 -24.65 -4.12
C CYS A 382 -1.00 -25.04 -2.66
N PRO A 383 -0.67 -26.32 -2.40
CA PRO A 383 -0.14 -26.73 -1.10
C PRO A 383 1.21 -26.04 -0.83
N ARG A 384 1.59 -25.93 0.44
CA ARG A 384 2.92 -25.47 0.83
C ARG A 384 3.93 -26.56 0.54
N ILE A 385 5.02 -26.24 -0.15
CA ILE A 385 5.95 -27.23 -0.66
C ILE A 385 7.22 -27.24 0.17
N PHE A 386 7.64 -28.41 0.64
CA PHE A 386 8.96 -28.58 1.26
C PHE A 386 9.96 -29.03 0.20
N CYS A 387 11.02 -28.24 0.03
CA CYS A 387 12.12 -28.48 -0.88
C CYS A 387 13.34 -29.06 -0.15
N PRO A 388 13.94 -30.16 -0.64
CA PRO A 388 15.14 -30.73 -0.04
C PRO A 388 16.38 -29.87 -0.35
N ALA A 389 17.45 -30.14 0.39
CA ALA A 389 18.76 -29.55 0.11
C ALA A 389 19.31 -30.00 -1.25
N ASN A 390 20.29 -29.25 -1.77
CA ASN A 390 21.07 -29.57 -2.97
C ASN A 390 20.28 -29.56 -4.29
N CYS A 391 19.14 -28.88 -4.35
CA CYS A 391 18.44 -28.66 -5.63
C CYS A 391 19.18 -27.70 -6.57
N GLN A 392 20.05 -26.83 -6.03
CA GLN A 392 20.85 -25.91 -6.82
C GLN A 392 21.83 -26.64 -7.76
N SER A 393 22.47 -27.71 -7.28
CA SER A 393 23.46 -28.48 -8.05
C SER A 393 22.84 -29.48 -9.03
N GLN A 394 21.50 -29.60 -9.06
CA GLN A 394 20.84 -30.51 -9.98
C GLN A 394 20.99 -30.03 -11.43
N PRO A 395 21.28 -30.90 -12.40
CA PRO A 395 21.51 -30.46 -13.77
C PRO A 395 20.24 -29.87 -14.40
N SER A 396 20.38 -28.80 -15.18
CA SER A 396 19.25 -28.04 -15.73
C SER A 396 18.36 -28.86 -16.68
N TYR A 397 18.88 -29.94 -17.27
CA TYR A 397 18.08 -30.86 -18.08
C TYR A 397 16.98 -31.57 -17.28
N TRP A 398 17.26 -31.99 -16.04
CA TRP A 398 16.28 -32.64 -15.16
C TRP A 398 15.55 -31.67 -14.23
N SER A 399 16.16 -30.50 -13.95
CA SER A 399 15.59 -29.46 -13.11
C SER A 399 15.68 -28.11 -13.83
N PRO A 400 14.84 -27.87 -14.85
CA PRO A 400 14.85 -26.63 -15.62
C PRO A 400 14.34 -25.46 -14.78
N VAL A 401 14.86 -24.27 -15.05
CA VAL A 401 14.34 -23.01 -14.50
C VAL A 401 14.16 -22.07 -15.67
N ILE A 402 12.92 -21.78 -16.03
CA ILE A 402 12.58 -20.99 -17.21
C ILE A 402 11.86 -19.72 -16.74
N GLY A 403 12.46 -18.57 -16.99
CA GLY A 403 11.97 -17.27 -16.54
C GLY A 403 12.66 -16.72 -15.28
N ASN A 404 12.19 -15.55 -14.85
CA ASN A 404 12.74 -14.78 -13.74
C ASN A 404 11.58 -14.05 -13.06
N ASN A 405 11.51 -14.14 -11.72
CA ASN A 405 10.39 -13.69 -10.86
C ASN A 405 9.06 -14.42 -11.13
N ILE A 406 8.70 -14.67 -12.38
CA ILE A 406 7.62 -15.53 -12.81
C ILE A 406 8.20 -16.62 -13.70
N TYR A 407 7.95 -17.86 -13.30
CA TYR A 407 8.54 -19.05 -13.89
C TYR A 407 7.50 -19.81 -14.69
N SER A 408 7.94 -20.48 -15.76
CA SER A 408 7.09 -21.41 -16.51
C SER A 408 6.58 -22.52 -15.59
N ASP A 409 5.39 -23.06 -15.86
CA ASP A 409 4.81 -24.18 -15.11
C ASP A 409 5.63 -25.48 -15.22
N SER A 410 6.50 -25.55 -16.23
CA SER A 410 7.51 -26.59 -16.44
C SER A 410 8.80 -26.39 -15.64
N SER A 411 8.96 -25.32 -14.87
CA SER A 411 10.16 -25.10 -14.05
C SER A 411 10.11 -25.92 -12.77
N SER A 412 11.27 -26.40 -12.31
CA SER A 412 11.43 -27.00 -10.98
C SER A 412 11.11 -25.96 -9.91
N ILE A 413 10.16 -26.29 -9.01
CA ILE A 413 9.70 -25.40 -7.95
C ILE A 413 10.87 -25.03 -7.02
N CYS A 414 11.62 -26.03 -6.59
CA CYS A 414 12.68 -25.85 -5.61
C CYS A 414 13.89 -25.11 -6.18
N LYS A 415 14.30 -25.43 -7.41
CA LYS A 415 15.42 -24.73 -8.05
C LYS A 415 15.02 -23.31 -8.49
N ALA A 416 13.77 -23.09 -8.92
CA ALA A 416 13.25 -21.75 -9.18
C ALA A 416 13.16 -20.90 -7.90
N ALA A 417 12.80 -21.50 -6.75
CA ALA A 417 12.77 -20.81 -5.46
C ALA A 417 14.17 -20.39 -4.98
N ILE A 418 15.20 -21.21 -5.23
CA ILE A 418 16.60 -20.82 -4.99
C ILE A 418 17.02 -19.71 -5.95
N HIS A 419 16.72 -19.84 -7.25
CA HIS A 419 17.00 -18.80 -8.25
C HIS A 419 16.34 -17.46 -7.87
N ALA A 420 15.11 -17.50 -7.37
CA ALA A 420 14.37 -16.33 -6.87
C ALA A 420 14.91 -15.76 -5.55
N GLY A 421 15.74 -16.52 -4.82
CA GLY A 421 16.25 -16.16 -3.50
C GLY A 421 15.22 -16.32 -2.37
N VAL A 422 14.15 -17.08 -2.61
CA VAL A 422 13.09 -17.35 -1.63
C VAL A 422 13.56 -18.35 -0.58
N ILE A 423 14.36 -19.35 -1.00
CA ILE A 423 15.01 -20.32 -0.13
C ILE A 423 16.50 -20.41 -0.47
N LYS A 424 17.30 -20.90 0.47
CA LYS A 424 18.73 -21.17 0.30
C LYS A 424 18.95 -22.59 -0.23
N ALA A 425 20.19 -22.94 -0.57
CA ALA A 425 20.57 -24.22 -1.18
C ALA A 425 20.37 -25.44 -0.25
N ASP A 426 20.22 -25.21 1.05
CA ASP A 426 19.89 -26.19 2.09
C ASP A 426 18.40 -26.60 2.12
N GLY A 427 17.57 -25.98 1.27
CA GLY A 427 16.15 -26.31 1.14
C GLY A 427 15.26 -25.49 2.07
N GLY A 428 13.99 -25.87 2.16
CA GLY A 428 13.01 -25.16 2.99
C GLY A 428 11.60 -25.14 2.40
N PHE A 429 10.71 -24.42 3.07
CA PHE A 429 9.32 -24.30 2.64
C PHE A 429 9.12 -23.18 1.62
N VAL A 430 8.38 -23.48 0.56
CA VAL A 430 8.06 -22.57 -0.55
C VAL A 430 6.54 -22.52 -0.71
N ASP A 431 6.00 -21.30 -0.83
CA ASP A 431 4.61 -21.07 -1.19
C ASP A 431 4.54 -20.70 -2.69
N VAL A 432 3.73 -21.43 -3.46
CA VAL A 432 3.59 -21.25 -4.91
C VAL A 432 2.29 -20.54 -5.24
N LEU A 433 2.37 -19.48 -6.04
CA LEU A 433 1.21 -18.77 -6.59
C LEU A 433 1.08 -19.07 -8.08
N PRO A 434 0.07 -19.85 -8.52
CA PRO A 434 -0.12 -20.17 -9.93
C PRO A 434 -0.76 -18.96 -10.64
N LEU A 435 -0.15 -18.53 -11.75
CA LEU A 435 -0.59 -17.39 -12.57
C LEU A 435 -0.95 -17.87 -13.98
N ASP A 436 -1.67 -17.04 -14.76
CA ASP A 436 -1.91 -17.31 -16.18
C ASP A 436 -0.58 -17.48 -16.94
N LYS A 437 -0.54 -18.41 -17.91
CA LYS A 437 0.66 -18.66 -18.73
C LYS A 437 1.07 -17.39 -19.49
N ARG A 438 2.37 -17.06 -19.45
CA ARG A 438 2.93 -15.96 -20.23
C ARG A 438 3.30 -16.40 -21.63
N LYS A 439 3.21 -15.47 -22.58
CA LYS A 439 3.69 -15.65 -23.97
C LYS A 439 5.22 -15.72 -24.07
N SER A 440 5.92 -15.16 -23.09
CA SER A 440 7.38 -15.17 -23.04
C SER A 440 7.90 -15.17 -21.60
N TYR A 441 9.07 -15.78 -21.41
CA TYR A 441 9.84 -15.84 -20.18
C TYR A 441 11.26 -15.36 -20.47
N ILE A 442 11.80 -14.52 -19.59
CA ILE A 442 13.17 -14.00 -19.70
C ILE A 442 14.02 -14.67 -18.63
N GLY A 443 15.07 -15.36 -19.05
CA GLY A 443 16.06 -15.98 -18.18
C GLY A 443 17.11 -14.99 -17.70
N THR A 444 17.62 -15.21 -16.49
CA THR A 444 18.68 -14.43 -15.85
C THR A 444 19.62 -15.35 -15.07
N PHE A 445 20.83 -14.88 -14.77
CA PHE A 445 21.70 -15.54 -13.78
C PHE A 445 21.46 -14.93 -12.40
N LYS A 446 20.90 -15.70 -11.46
CA LYS A 446 20.69 -15.26 -10.07
C LYS A 446 20.94 -16.41 -9.10
N ASN A 447 21.49 -16.08 -7.92
CA ASN A 447 21.72 -17.02 -6.83
C ASN A 447 22.46 -18.31 -7.26
N GLY A 448 23.40 -18.18 -8.20
CA GLY A 448 24.19 -19.30 -8.72
C GLY A 448 23.42 -20.25 -9.64
N ILE A 449 22.27 -19.84 -10.19
CA ILE A 449 21.47 -20.61 -11.14
C ILE A 449 21.28 -19.76 -12.40
N GLN A 450 21.56 -20.34 -13.56
CA GLN A 450 21.18 -19.77 -14.86
C GLN A 450 19.77 -20.23 -15.21
N SER A 451 18.84 -19.30 -15.35
CA SER A 451 17.52 -19.58 -15.92
C SER A 451 17.48 -19.34 -17.42
N GLU A 452 16.58 -20.04 -18.11
CA GLU A 452 16.40 -20.00 -19.55
C GLU A 452 15.30 -19.01 -19.95
N SER A 453 15.49 -18.37 -21.11
CA SER A 453 14.45 -17.59 -21.78
C SER A 453 13.65 -18.52 -22.68
N HIS A 454 12.32 -18.38 -22.69
CA HIS A 454 11.46 -19.17 -23.55
C HIS A 454 10.35 -18.31 -24.15
N LEU A 455 10.25 -18.33 -25.48
CA LEU A 455 9.12 -17.74 -26.20
C LEU A 455 8.12 -18.86 -26.45
N VAL A 456 6.91 -18.71 -25.91
CA VAL A 456 5.81 -19.64 -26.18
C VAL A 456 5.27 -19.30 -27.57
N SER A 457 5.90 -19.87 -28.60
CA SER A 457 5.44 -19.79 -29.97
C SER A 457 4.07 -20.47 -30.06
N ALA A 458 3.05 -19.72 -30.46
CA ALA A 458 1.78 -20.30 -30.85
C ALA A 458 1.99 -21.06 -32.17
N PHE A 459 2.27 -22.36 -32.10
CA PHE A 459 2.01 -23.22 -33.23
C PHE A 459 0.49 -23.28 -33.39
N LEU A 460 0.00 -22.59 -34.43
CA LEU A 460 -1.27 -22.92 -35.07
C LEU A 460 -1.16 -24.37 -35.54
N TYR A 461 -1.67 -25.30 -34.74
CA TYR A 461 -2.06 -26.62 -35.24
C TYR A 461 -3.57 -26.61 -35.46
N GLY A 462 -3.94 -26.70 -36.74
CA GLY A 462 -5.18 -27.27 -37.26
C GLY A 462 -6.46 -26.58 -36.88
#